data_AF-A0A2G8KBZ4-F1
#
_entry.id   AF-A0A2G8KBZ4-F1
#
_cell.length_a   1.000
_cell.length_b   1.000
_cell.length_c   1.000
_cell.angle_alpha   90.00
_cell.angle_beta   90.00
_cell.angle_gamma   90.00
#
_symmetry.space_group_name_H-M   'P 1'
#
loop_
_entity.id
_entity.type
_entity.pdbx_description
1 polymer ?
#
loop_
_entity_poly.entity_id
_entity_poly.type
_entity_poly.pdbx_seq_one_letter_code
_entity_poly.pdbx_strand_id
1 'polypeptide(L)'
;MNWKQLQADIDESTVLTGTKHQQHRDAVVSSKIETQRLENAAKSPATRPSLLVYIYDVPSMFTTDLLHCAINNTDNGYQRTEDRFTSTTHSGDDVTSVVTSLEVLFHRRLLSSKYLTSDATKADVLFIPFYASLACNCRSGINVTVADLHSQLWQFVDQTLPYFRNGKPSRPHFMVLGKPERYHWTKICPLLRDKEHTSNIIFISPDRENNVELRKYAGRGTSQIIVAPTQLTSP
;
A
#
# COMPACT_ATOMS: atom_id res chain seq x y z
N MET A 1 -29.00 -25.67 -10.58
CA MET A 1 -29.52 -26.51 -9.47
C MET A 1 -30.20 -25.57 -8.48
N ASN A 2 -31.45 -25.87 -8.13
CA ASN A 2 -32.49 -24.89 -7.78
C ASN A 2 -32.71 -24.73 -6.25
N TRP A 3 -32.93 -23.48 -5.87
CA TRP A 3 -33.02 -22.82 -4.56
C TRP A 3 -34.20 -23.22 -3.63
N LYS A 4 -34.62 -24.48 -3.59
CA LYS A 4 -35.80 -24.89 -2.78
C LYS A 4 -35.54 -25.72 -1.53
N GLN A 5 -34.30 -26.08 -1.21
CA GLN A 5 -34.00 -26.86 0.00
C GLN A 5 -33.46 -26.01 1.17
N LEU A 6 -33.40 -24.68 1.01
CA LEU A 6 -32.97 -23.74 2.05
C LEU A 6 -34.11 -23.28 2.99
N GLN A 7 -35.29 -23.90 2.89
CA GLN A 7 -36.51 -23.48 3.61
C GLN A 7 -37.08 -24.58 4.53
N ALA A 8 -36.34 -25.68 4.77
CA ALA A 8 -36.81 -26.79 5.61
C ALA A 8 -36.03 -26.94 6.93
N ASP A 9 -34.89 -26.25 7.09
CA ASP A 9 -34.10 -26.30 8.34
C ASP A 9 -34.36 -25.10 9.26
N ILE A 10 -35.29 -24.22 8.87
CA ILE A 10 -35.74 -23.07 9.65
C ILE A 10 -37.24 -23.22 9.85
N ASP A 11 -37.62 -23.79 10.99
CA ASP A 11 -38.95 -23.81 11.63
C ASP A 11 -39.54 -25.20 11.87
N GLU A 12 -39.01 -25.90 12.88
CA GLU A 12 -39.77 -26.59 13.94
C GLU A 12 -38.75 -27.33 14.83
N SER A 13 -38.33 -26.79 15.99
CA SER A 13 -39.09 -26.79 17.24
C SER A 13 -39.60 -28.22 17.56
N THR A 14 -39.45 -28.85 18.73
CA THR A 14 -39.09 -28.42 20.08
C THR A 14 -39.01 -29.71 20.90
N VAL A 15 -37.87 -30.09 21.48
CA VAL A 15 -37.82 -30.79 22.78
C VAL A 15 -36.44 -30.56 23.37
N LEU A 16 -36.36 -29.81 24.48
CA LEU A 16 -35.51 -30.16 25.63
C LEU A 16 -35.89 -29.22 26.78
N THR A 17 -36.77 -29.73 27.62
CA THR A 17 -37.13 -29.21 28.93
C THR A 17 -35.92 -29.26 29.87
N GLY A 18 -35.31 -28.09 30.12
CA GLY A 18 -34.23 -27.90 31.09
C GLY A 18 -34.40 -26.59 31.86
N THR A 19 -35.04 -26.70 33.03
CA THR A 19 -35.15 -25.74 34.15
C THR A 19 -34.61 -24.30 34.00
N LYS A 20 -35.53 -23.32 34.08
CA LYS A 20 -35.36 -21.85 34.06
C LYS A 20 -34.29 -21.24 34.99
N HIS A 21 -33.74 -21.98 35.95
CA HIS A 21 -32.72 -21.47 36.86
C HIS A 21 -31.28 -21.55 36.31
N GLN A 22 -31.00 -22.48 35.40
CA GLN A 22 -29.66 -22.63 34.83
C GLN A 22 -29.40 -21.59 33.72
N GLN A 23 -30.36 -21.40 32.80
CA GLN A 23 -30.29 -20.40 31.73
C GLN A 23 -30.13 -18.96 32.25
N HIS A 24 -30.73 -18.64 33.40
CA HIS A 24 -30.60 -17.30 33.99
C HIS A 24 -29.24 -17.09 34.68
N ARG A 25 -28.58 -18.15 35.15
CA ARG A 25 -27.21 -18.06 35.69
C ARG A 25 -26.18 -17.94 34.57
N ASP A 26 -26.32 -18.74 33.52
CA ASP A 26 -25.38 -18.74 32.39
C ASP A 26 -25.44 -17.42 31.61
N ALA A 27 -26.63 -16.84 31.41
CA ALA A 27 -26.80 -15.52 30.80
C ALA A 27 -26.22 -14.37 31.66
N VAL A 28 -26.35 -14.45 32.99
CA VAL A 28 -25.82 -13.43 33.92
C VAL A 28 -24.29 -13.56 34.07
N VAL A 29 -23.74 -14.76 34.03
CA VAL A 29 -22.28 -14.98 34.03
C VAL A 29 -21.67 -14.53 32.71
N SER A 30 -22.32 -14.82 31.57
CA SER A 30 -21.87 -14.35 30.25
C SER A 30 -21.95 -12.84 30.12
N SER A 31 -22.99 -12.18 30.65
CA SER A 31 -23.09 -10.72 30.60
C SER A 31 -22.08 -10.04 31.53
N LYS A 32 -21.80 -10.60 32.71
CA LYS A 32 -20.76 -10.09 33.61
C LYS A 32 -19.36 -10.23 33.02
N ILE A 33 -19.06 -11.36 32.38
CA ILE A 33 -17.76 -11.58 31.71
C ILE A 33 -17.59 -10.60 30.54
N GLU A 34 -18.63 -10.40 29.72
CA GLU A 34 -18.61 -9.43 28.61
C GLU A 34 -18.43 -8.00 29.12
N THR A 35 -19.16 -7.63 30.18
CA THR A 35 -19.06 -6.30 30.80
C THR A 35 -17.66 -6.07 31.39
N GLN A 36 -17.08 -7.06 32.09
CA GLN A 36 -15.71 -6.97 32.57
C GLN A 36 -14.68 -6.93 31.44
N ARG A 37 -14.92 -7.61 30.33
CA ARG A 37 -14.03 -7.58 29.16
C ARG A 37 -14.05 -6.22 28.46
N LEU A 38 -15.23 -5.61 28.35
CA LEU A 38 -15.42 -4.26 27.81
C LEU A 38 -14.85 -3.18 28.75
N GLU A 39 -15.03 -3.32 30.07
CA GLU A 39 -14.45 -2.42 31.07
C GLU A 39 -12.92 -2.54 31.13
N ASN A 40 -12.36 -3.75 30.97
CA ASN A 40 -10.92 -3.96 30.91
C ASN A 40 -10.32 -3.48 29.58
N ALA A 41 -11.05 -3.59 28.47
CA ALA A 41 -10.65 -2.99 27.18
C ALA A 41 -10.70 -1.45 27.22
N ALA A 42 -11.65 -0.86 27.94
CA ALA A 42 -11.74 0.58 28.16
C ALA A 42 -10.69 1.12 29.16
N LYS A 43 -10.15 0.26 30.04
CA LYS A 43 -9.10 0.60 31.03
C LYS A 43 -7.67 0.35 30.54
N SER A 44 -7.47 -0.34 29.42
CA SER A 44 -6.15 -0.45 28.83
C SER A 44 -5.87 0.83 28.04
N PRO A 45 -4.91 1.68 28.47
CA PRO A 45 -4.51 2.82 27.64
C PRO A 45 -4.10 2.27 26.29
N ALA A 46 -4.68 2.81 25.21
CA ALA A 46 -4.34 2.41 23.85
C ALA A 46 -2.82 2.53 23.68
N THR A 47 -2.13 1.40 23.68
CA THR A 47 -0.67 1.36 23.58
C THR A 47 -0.33 2.00 22.24
N ARG A 48 0.42 3.10 22.28
CA ARG A 48 0.89 3.79 21.06
C ARG A 48 1.45 2.72 20.12
N PRO A 49 1.07 2.72 18.83
CA PRO A 49 1.67 1.81 17.87
C PRO A 49 3.19 1.94 17.92
N SER A 50 3.90 0.81 17.89
CA SER A 50 5.37 0.78 18.00
C SER A 50 6.09 1.43 16.82
N LEU A 51 5.36 1.84 15.78
CA LEU A 51 5.85 2.53 14.60
C LEU A 51 4.83 3.59 14.18
N LEU A 52 5.27 4.83 14.03
CA LEU A 52 4.51 5.92 13.43
C LEU A 52 5.11 6.30 12.07
N VAL A 53 4.23 6.51 11.10
CA VAL A 53 4.56 6.94 9.75
C VAL A 53 3.94 8.30 9.50
N TYR A 54 4.72 9.25 8.98
CA TYR A 54 4.19 10.49 8.44
C TYR A 54 4.27 10.46 6.91
N ILE A 55 3.20 10.90 6.26
CA ILE A 55 3.13 11.00 4.80
C ILE A 55 3.38 12.45 4.43
N TYR A 56 4.35 12.68 3.54
CA TYR A 56 4.52 14.02 3.00
C TYR A 56 3.35 14.41 2.11
N ASP A 57 2.89 15.65 2.29
CA ASP A 57 2.03 16.30 1.32
C ASP A 57 2.87 16.65 0.09
N VAL A 58 2.55 16.01 -1.04
CA VAL A 58 3.23 16.21 -2.32
C VAL A 58 2.26 16.78 -3.36
N PRO A 59 2.74 17.51 -4.37
CA PRO A 59 1.93 17.93 -5.51
C PRO A 59 1.15 16.77 -6.15
N SER A 60 -0.09 17.05 -6.59
CA SER A 60 -1.01 16.04 -7.17
C SER A 60 -0.42 15.32 -8.38
N MET A 61 0.48 15.98 -9.12
CA MET A 61 1.16 15.41 -10.28
C MET A 61 2.01 14.18 -9.95
N PHE A 62 2.41 14.00 -8.68
CA PHE A 62 3.14 12.85 -8.20
C PHE A 62 2.23 11.71 -7.70
N THR A 63 0.92 11.94 -7.59
CA THR A 63 -0.05 10.97 -7.05
C THR A 63 -1.38 10.98 -7.81
N THR A 64 -2.33 11.84 -7.43
CA THR A 64 -3.72 11.82 -7.91
C THR A 64 -3.84 11.99 -9.43
N ASP A 65 -3.02 12.82 -10.07
CA ASP A 65 -3.10 13.02 -11.52
C ASP A 65 -2.62 11.79 -12.30
N LEU A 66 -1.61 11.08 -11.76
CA LEU A 66 -1.15 9.79 -12.27
C LEU A 66 -2.23 8.72 -12.12
N LEU A 67 -2.94 8.73 -10.98
CA LEU A 67 -4.05 7.82 -10.74
C LEU A 67 -5.20 8.07 -11.71
N HIS A 68 -5.59 9.33 -11.91
CA HIS A 68 -6.63 9.71 -12.88
C HIS A 68 -6.25 9.32 -14.30
N CYS A 69 -5.01 9.59 -14.70
CA CYS A 69 -4.51 9.14 -16.00
C CYS A 69 -4.59 7.61 -16.13
N ALA A 70 -4.17 6.85 -15.12
CA ALA A 70 -4.18 5.39 -15.16
C ALA A 70 -5.60 4.80 -15.28
N ILE A 71 -6.59 5.43 -14.65
CA ILE A 71 -8.00 5.02 -14.71
C ILE A 71 -8.64 5.41 -16.05
N ASN A 72 -8.30 6.57 -16.58
CA ASN A 72 -8.92 7.12 -17.79
C ASN A 72 -8.23 6.69 -19.09
N ASN A 73 -7.03 6.10 -19.02
CA ASN A 73 -6.31 5.63 -20.20
C ASN A 73 -6.92 4.31 -20.71
N THR A 74 -7.56 4.38 -21.87
CA THR A 74 -8.32 3.29 -22.50
C THR A 74 -7.44 2.15 -23.03
N ASP A 75 -6.14 2.39 -23.24
CA ASP A 75 -5.26 1.41 -23.92
C ASP A 75 -4.71 0.33 -22.97
N ASN A 76 -4.74 0.55 -21.65
CA ASN A 76 -4.22 -0.38 -20.65
C ASN A 76 -5.05 -0.32 -19.34
N GLY A 77 -6.37 -0.15 -19.44
CA GLY A 77 -7.25 0.22 -18.32
C GLY A 77 -6.91 -0.51 -17.01
N TYR A 78 -6.42 0.24 -16.01
CA TYR A 78 -6.23 -0.31 -14.68
C TYR A 78 -7.60 -0.63 -14.08
N GLN A 79 -7.84 -1.90 -13.79
CA GLN A 79 -8.98 -2.31 -12.99
C GLN A 79 -8.67 -2.07 -11.51
N ARG A 80 -9.60 -1.42 -10.83
CA ARG A 80 -9.53 -1.11 -9.41
C ARG A 80 -10.44 -2.06 -8.64
N THR A 81 -9.87 -2.91 -7.81
CA THR A 81 -10.58 -3.61 -6.73
C THR A 81 -10.16 -3.02 -5.38
N GLU A 82 -10.70 -3.54 -4.28
CA GLU A 82 -10.31 -3.11 -2.93
C GLU A 82 -8.86 -3.47 -2.59
N ASP A 83 -8.39 -4.59 -3.12
CA ASP A 83 -7.13 -5.24 -2.81
C ASP A 83 -6.11 -5.18 -3.95
N ARG A 84 -6.52 -4.77 -5.16
CA ARG A 84 -5.67 -4.73 -6.35
C ARG A 84 -5.90 -3.44 -7.13
N PHE A 85 -4.79 -2.89 -7.60
CA PHE A 85 -4.79 -1.86 -8.63
C PHE A 85 -3.93 -2.41 -9.76
N THR A 86 -4.58 -3.04 -10.73
CA THR A 86 -3.92 -3.84 -11.75
C THR A 86 -4.37 -3.49 -13.14
N SER A 87 -3.43 -3.38 -14.07
CA SER A 87 -3.71 -3.32 -15.51
C SER A 87 -3.34 -4.63 -16.16
N THR A 88 -4.16 -5.12 -17.07
CA THR A 88 -3.82 -6.22 -17.98
C THR A 88 -3.43 -5.63 -19.33
N THR A 89 -2.18 -5.87 -19.75
CA THR A 89 -1.79 -5.63 -21.14
C THR A 89 -2.14 -6.86 -21.95
N HIS A 90 -2.87 -6.68 -23.04
CA HIS A 90 -3.13 -7.74 -24.02
C HIS A 90 -2.14 -7.60 -25.18
N SER A 91 -1.58 -8.72 -25.64
CA SER A 91 -0.91 -8.76 -26.95
C SER A 91 -1.50 -9.92 -27.74
N GLY A 92 -2.42 -9.62 -28.65
CA GLY A 92 -3.30 -10.62 -29.26
C GLY A 92 -4.38 -11.10 -28.28
N ASP A 93 -4.75 -12.38 -28.36
CA ASP A 93 -5.80 -13.01 -27.53
C ASP A 93 -5.34 -13.40 -26.11
N ASP A 94 -4.05 -13.22 -25.78
CA ASP A 94 -3.47 -13.58 -24.48
C ASP A 94 -3.27 -12.36 -23.54
N VAL A 95 -3.60 -12.54 -22.26
CA VAL A 95 -3.23 -11.61 -21.17
C VAL A 95 -1.73 -11.76 -20.92
N THR A 96 -0.93 -10.80 -21.37
CA THR A 96 0.54 -10.93 -21.34
C THR A 96 1.24 -10.32 -20.14
N SER A 97 0.62 -9.41 -19.39
CA SER A 97 1.18 -8.90 -18.12
C SER A 97 0.14 -8.25 -17.21
N VAL A 98 0.13 -8.64 -15.93
CA VAL A 98 -0.60 -7.93 -14.88
C VAL A 98 0.36 -6.92 -14.25
N VAL A 99 0.13 -5.64 -14.51
CA VAL A 99 0.88 -4.55 -13.88
C VAL A 99 0.15 -4.14 -12.60
N THR A 100 0.67 -4.52 -11.44
CA THR A 100 0.23 -4.00 -10.14
C THR A 100 0.75 -2.59 -9.90
N SER A 101 0.03 -1.82 -9.07
CA SER A 101 0.50 -0.55 -8.51
C SER A 101 0.42 -0.59 -6.99
N LEU A 102 1.38 -1.29 -6.39
CA LEU A 102 1.52 -1.41 -4.93
C LEU A 102 1.60 -0.04 -4.25
N GLU A 103 2.24 0.95 -4.87
CA GLU A 103 2.31 2.34 -4.42
C GLU A 103 0.93 2.97 -4.12
N VAL A 104 -0.09 2.71 -4.94
CA VAL A 104 -1.46 3.21 -4.74
C VAL A 104 -2.12 2.49 -3.57
N LEU A 105 -2.02 1.16 -3.53
CA LEU A 105 -2.62 0.33 -2.48
C LEU A 105 -2.02 0.64 -1.11
N PHE A 106 -0.69 0.76 -1.07
CA PHE A 106 0.05 1.08 0.14
C PHE A 106 -0.33 2.46 0.66
N HIS A 107 -0.34 3.48 -0.21
CA HIS A 107 -0.73 4.83 0.17
C HIS A 107 -2.16 4.86 0.73
N ARG A 108 -3.13 4.23 0.05
CA ARG A 108 -4.52 4.16 0.52
C ARG A 108 -4.63 3.46 1.89
N ARG A 109 -3.96 2.32 2.09
CA ARG A 109 -4.00 1.60 3.37
C ARG A 109 -3.32 2.38 4.50
N LEU A 110 -2.25 3.12 4.18
CA LEU A 110 -1.54 3.93 5.16
C LEU A 110 -2.40 5.12 5.63
N LEU A 111 -3.14 5.76 4.71
CA LEU A 111 -4.08 6.84 5.04
C LEU A 111 -5.16 6.42 6.05
N SER A 112 -5.60 5.16 6.03
CA SER A 112 -6.58 4.60 6.97
C SER A 112 -5.95 3.87 8.17
N SER A 113 -4.63 3.93 8.32
CA SER A 113 -3.90 3.10 9.28
C SER A 113 -3.77 3.76 10.65
N LYS A 114 -3.81 2.95 11.71
CA LYS A 114 -3.46 3.39 13.07
C LYS A 114 -1.99 3.83 13.21
N TYR A 115 -1.12 3.45 12.27
CA TYR A 115 0.29 3.83 12.26
C TYR A 115 0.53 5.24 11.71
N LEU A 116 -0.50 5.89 11.12
CA LEU A 116 -0.36 7.23 10.58
C LEU A 116 -0.29 8.28 11.68
N THR A 117 0.63 9.23 11.56
CA THR A 117 0.67 10.45 12.37
C THR A 117 0.60 11.69 11.50
N SER A 118 -0.05 12.73 12.01
CA SER A 118 -0.07 14.07 11.40
C SER A 118 1.14 14.93 11.76
N ASP A 119 2.02 14.45 12.64
CA ASP A 119 3.18 15.20 13.12
C ASP A 119 4.48 14.52 12.70
N ALA A 120 5.17 15.11 11.71
CA ALA A 120 6.43 14.63 11.18
C ALA A 120 7.53 14.51 12.26
N THR A 121 7.48 15.28 13.35
CA THR A 121 8.47 15.20 14.42
C THR A 121 8.34 13.90 15.21
N LYS A 122 7.11 13.39 15.36
CA LYS A 122 6.79 12.16 16.10
C LYS A 122 6.90 10.88 15.27
N ALA A 123 7.03 11.00 13.96
CA ALA A 123 7.14 9.87 13.05
C ALA A 123 8.47 9.13 13.20
N ASP A 124 8.45 7.81 13.15
CA ASP A 124 9.66 6.99 13.13
C ASP A 124 10.24 6.89 11.72
N VAL A 125 9.36 7.00 10.69
CA VAL A 125 9.73 6.95 9.28
C VAL A 125 8.83 7.87 8.45
N LEU A 126 9.40 8.44 7.38
CA LEU A 126 8.76 9.43 6.51
C LEU A 126 8.48 8.81 5.14
N PHE A 127 7.22 8.84 4.70
CA PHE A 127 6.79 8.33 3.40
C PHE A 127 6.76 9.45 2.36
N ILE A 128 7.48 9.28 1.24
CA ILE A 128 7.35 10.15 0.07
C ILE A 128 6.40 9.46 -0.92
N PRO A 129 5.13 9.88 -1.03
CA PRO A 129 4.22 9.29 -1.99
C PRO A 129 4.59 9.72 -3.40
N PHE A 130 4.94 8.75 -4.24
CA PHE A 130 5.13 8.96 -5.68
C PHE A 130 4.69 7.71 -6.43
N TYR A 131 3.74 7.83 -7.36
CA TYR A 131 3.23 6.70 -8.13
C TYR A 131 4.10 6.43 -9.36
N ALA A 132 5.34 6.03 -9.10
CA ALA A 132 6.38 5.87 -10.10
C ALA A 132 6.03 4.88 -11.21
N SER A 133 5.30 3.82 -10.89
CA SER A 133 4.91 2.81 -11.88
C SER A 133 3.79 3.31 -12.78
N LEU A 134 2.88 4.12 -12.23
CA LEU A 134 1.88 4.82 -13.02
C LEU A 134 2.53 5.86 -13.92
N ALA A 135 3.53 6.60 -13.44
CA ALA A 135 4.27 7.60 -14.22
C ALA A 135 4.88 7.02 -15.51
N CYS A 136 5.36 5.78 -15.46
CA CYS A 136 5.88 5.12 -16.65
C CYS A 136 4.82 4.81 -17.71
N ASN A 137 3.58 4.57 -17.29
CA ASN A 137 2.50 4.10 -18.16
C ASN A 137 1.58 5.25 -18.59
N CYS A 138 1.59 6.35 -17.84
CA CYS A 138 0.84 7.55 -18.10
C CYS A 138 1.52 8.46 -19.13
N ARG A 139 1.44 8.06 -20.41
CA ARG A 139 1.98 8.84 -21.53
C ARG A 139 1.05 9.93 -22.05
N SER A 140 -0.26 9.77 -21.87
CA SER A 140 -1.29 10.57 -22.56
C SER A 140 -2.05 11.55 -21.66
N GLY A 141 -2.03 11.33 -20.34
CA GLY A 141 -2.84 12.10 -19.38
C GLY A 141 -2.10 13.18 -18.62
N ILE A 142 -0.78 13.32 -18.81
CA ILE A 142 0.06 14.26 -18.09
C ILE A 142 0.94 14.96 -19.12
N ASN A 143 0.87 16.29 -19.17
CA ASN A 143 1.55 17.12 -20.17
C ASN A 143 3.07 17.26 -19.91
N VAL A 144 3.71 16.24 -19.33
CA VAL A 144 5.14 16.21 -19.00
C VAL A 144 5.70 14.82 -19.28
N THR A 145 6.98 14.74 -19.65
CA THR A 145 7.63 13.43 -19.79
C THR A 145 7.90 12.80 -18.42
N VAL A 146 8.07 11.48 -18.37
CA VAL A 146 8.46 10.79 -17.12
C VAL A 146 9.79 11.31 -16.55
N ALA A 147 10.71 11.73 -17.44
CA ALA A 147 11.99 12.30 -17.03
C ALA A 147 11.80 13.67 -16.36
N ASP A 148 10.96 14.53 -16.95
CA ASP A 148 10.62 15.84 -16.36
C ASP A 148 9.90 15.67 -15.03
N LEU A 149 8.97 14.71 -14.95
CA LEU A 149 8.26 14.42 -13.70
C LEU A 149 9.21 13.96 -12.59
N HIS A 150 10.19 13.11 -12.91
CA HIS A 150 11.21 12.71 -11.94
C HIS A 150 12.12 13.87 -11.52
N SER A 151 12.53 14.73 -12.47
CA SER A 151 13.31 15.93 -12.15
C SER A 151 12.53 16.85 -11.22
N GLN A 152 11.25 17.06 -11.49
CA GLN A 152 10.37 17.86 -10.65
C GLN A 152 10.15 17.24 -9.27
N LEU A 153 10.05 15.92 -9.17
CA LEU A 153 9.98 15.22 -7.89
C LEU A 153 11.22 15.52 -7.04
N TRP A 154 12.42 15.32 -7.59
CA TRP A 154 13.64 15.51 -6.82
C TRP A 154 13.89 16.98 -6.47
N GLN A 155 13.56 17.89 -7.39
CA GLN A 155 13.56 19.31 -7.09
C GLN A 155 12.63 19.64 -5.91
N PHE A 156 11.40 19.13 -5.91
CA PHE A 156 10.45 19.32 -4.83
C PHE A 156 10.97 18.72 -3.51
N VAL A 157 11.47 17.49 -3.56
CA VAL A 157 12.02 16.78 -2.39
C VAL A 157 13.17 17.56 -1.75
N ASP A 158 14.15 17.98 -2.54
CA ASP A 158 15.33 18.69 -2.02
C ASP A 158 15.04 20.11 -1.55
N GLN A 159 14.10 20.80 -2.19
CA GLN A 159 13.82 22.21 -1.90
C GLN A 159 12.77 22.39 -0.81
N THR A 160 11.83 21.45 -0.67
CA THR A 160 10.61 21.66 0.11
C THR A 160 10.47 20.71 1.29
N LEU A 161 10.89 19.44 1.17
CA LEU A 161 10.65 18.48 2.24
C LEU A 161 11.63 18.68 3.41
N PRO A 162 11.13 18.78 4.66
CA PRO A 162 12.02 18.78 5.82
C PRO A 162 12.72 17.43 5.91
N TYR A 163 13.92 17.40 6.51
CA TYR A 163 14.71 16.19 6.71
C TYR A 163 15.22 15.52 5.42
N PHE A 164 15.14 16.19 4.27
CA PHE A 164 15.76 15.76 3.03
C PHE A 164 16.45 16.95 2.39
N ARG A 165 17.72 16.80 1.98
CA ARG A 165 18.47 17.86 1.30
C ARG A 165 19.62 17.29 0.48
N ASN A 166 19.79 17.78 -0.75
CA ASN A 166 20.87 17.43 -1.66
C ASN A 166 21.01 15.91 -1.82
N GLY A 167 19.91 15.24 -2.14
CA GLY A 167 19.86 13.78 -2.29
C GLY A 167 19.99 12.98 -0.99
N LYS A 168 20.10 13.64 0.17
CA LYS A 168 20.41 12.99 1.44
C LYS A 168 19.30 13.18 2.48
N PRO A 169 18.67 12.08 2.93
CA PRO A 169 17.75 12.13 4.04
C PRO A 169 18.52 12.22 5.37
N SER A 170 18.09 13.11 6.27
CA SER A 170 18.60 13.19 7.65
C SER A 170 17.80 12.35 8.65
N ARG A 171 16.71 11.74 8.19
CA ARG A 171 15.84 10.80 8.92
C ARG A 171 15.44 9.64 8.01
N PRO A 172 14.97 8.50 8.53
CA PRO A 172 14.53 7.39 7.68
C PRO A 172 13.40 7.81 6.72
N HIS A 173 13.65 7.67 5.42
CA HIS A 173 12.66 7.89 4.36
C HIS A 173 12.38 6.60 3.62
N PHE A 174 11.15 6.43 3.16
CA PHE A 174 10.81 5.35 2.26
C PHE A 174 9.89 5.77 1.13
N MET A 175 9.94 4.99 0.07
CA MET A 175 9.06 5.06 -1.10
C MET A 175 8.55 3.66 -1.43
N VAL A 176 7.46 3.58 -2.20
CA VAL A 176 6.87 2.32 -2.61
C VAL A 176 6.94 2.22 -4.13
N LEU A 177 7.41 1.09 -4.63
CA LEU A 177 7.43 0.72 -6.04
C LEU A 177 6.20 -0.14 -6.32
N GLY A 178 5.53 0.13 -7.43
CA GLY A 178 4.36 -0.60 -7.89
C GLY A 178 4.72 -1.78 -8.78
N LYS A 179 5.85 -1.70 -9.48
CA LYS A 179 6.45 -2.77 -10.28
C LYS A 179 7.67 -3.39 -9.57
N PRO A 180 8.12 -4.59 -9.98
CA PRO A 180 9.37 -5.18 -9.52
C PRO A 180 10.55 -4.21 -9.65
N GLU A 181 11.47 -4.25 -8.68
CA GLU A 181 12.66 -3.37 -8.58
C GLU A 181 13.34 -3.13 -9.95
N ARG A 182 13.58 -4.20 -10.72
CA ARG A 182 14.31 -4.16 -11.99
C ARG A 182 13.70 -3.22 -13.04
N TYR A 183 12.37 -3.04 -13.04
CA TYR A 183 11.73 -2.16 -14.01
C TYR A 183 12.16 -0.71 -13.81
N HIS A 184 12.41 -0.32 -12.56
CA HIS A 184 12.79 1.04 -12.20
C HIS A 184 14.25 1.41 -12.55
N TRP A 185 15.02 0.50 -13.17
CA TRP A 185 16.34 0.79 -13.74
C TRP A 185 16.31 1.10 -15.24
N THR A 186 15.14 0.94 -15.87
CA THR A 186 15.01 1.10 -17.32
C THR A 186 14.94 2.57 -17.72
N LYS A 187 15.12 2.87 -19.01
CA LYS A 187 14.89 4.23 -19.55
C LYS A 187 13.42 4.66 -19.44
N ILE A 188 12.49 3.71 -19.41
CA ILE A 188 11.04 3.95 -19.41
C ILE A 188 10.53 4.22 -17.99
N CYS A 189 11.12 3.57 -17.00
CA CYS A 189 10.86 3.80 -15.58
C CYS A 189 12.19 4.12 -14.88
N PRO A 190 12.72 5.35 -14.92
CA PRO A 190 14.10 5.59 -14.50
C PRO A 190 14.28 5.95 -13.02
N LEU A 191 13.28 5.73 -12.14
CA LEU A 191 13.32 6.24 -10.76
C LEU A 191 14.58 5.76 -10.02
N LEU A 192 14.87 4.46 -10.13
CA LEU A 192 16.03 3.86 -9.49
C LEU A 192 17.33 4.02 -10.32
N ARG A 193 17.38 4.91 -11.32
CA ARG A 193 18.65 5.29 -11.96
C ARG A 193 19.32 6.47 -11.29
N ASP A 194 18.56 7.31 -10.59
CA ASP A 194 19.07 8.45 -9.82
C ASP A 194 19.63 7.99 -8.48
N LYS A 195 20.89 7.59 -8.46
CA LYS A 195 21.54 7.06 -7.25
C LYS A 195 21.76 8.12 -6.17
N GLU A 196 21.85 9.39 -6.58
CA GLU A 196 22.08 10.49 -5.66
C GLU A 196 20.93 10.58 -4.65
N HIS A 197 19.69 10.62 -5.15
CA HIS A 197 18.52 10.79 -4.30
C HIS A 197 18.02 9.48 -3.67
N THR A 198 18.23 8.34 -4.33
CA THR A 198 17.56 7.08 -3.94
C THR A 198 18.45 6.11 -3.16
N SER A 199 19.75 6.33 -3.04
CA SER A 199 20.66 5.39 -2.38
C SER A 199 20.38 5.22 -0.89
N ASN A 200 19.85 6.26 -0.25
CA ASN A 200 19.55 6.32 1.19
C ASN A 200 18.04 6.28 1.51
N ILE A 201 17.21 5.96 0.51
CA ILE A 201 15.78 5.76 0.68
C ILE A 201 15.50 4.25 0.75
N ILE A 202 14.65 3.86 1.70
CA ILE A 202 14.13 2.49 1.77
C ILE A 202 13.05 2.34 0.70
N PHE A 203 13.12 1.30 -0.12
CA PHE A 203 12.08 1.03 -1.10
C PHE A 203 11.30 -0.22 -0.71
N ILE A 204 9.97 -0.12 -0.74
CA ILE A 204 9.09 -1.29 -0.63
C ILE A 204 8.68 -1.67 -2.06
N SER A 205 8.87 -2.93 -2.46
CA SER A 205 8.60 -3.39 -3.83
C SER A 205 7.83 -4.70 -3.84
N PRO A 206 7.03 -5.02 -4.88
CA PRO A 206 6.37 -6.31 -4.99
C PRO A 206 7.37 -7.46 -5.19
N ASP A 207 8.54 -7.15 -5.75
CA ASP A 207 9.59 -8.14 -6.03
C ASP A 207 10.97 -7.47 -6.08
N ARG A 208 11.99 -8.19 -5.62
CA ARG A 208 13.41 -7.78 -5.65
C ARG A 208 14.10 -8.49 -6.81
N GLU A 209 15.04 -7.83 -7.47
CA GLU A 209 15.88 -8.54 -8.43
C GLU A 209 16.77 -9.57 -7.71
N ASN A 210 16.64 -10.84 -8.10
CA ASN A 210 17.39 -11.93 -7.47
C ASN A 210 18.81 -12.09 -8.06
N ASN A 211 19.05 -11.56 -9.26
CA ASN A 211 20.38 -11.55 -9.86
C ASN A 211 21.27 -10.47 -9.20
N VAL A 212 22.15 -10.92 -8.31
CA VAL A 212 23.08 -10.06 -7.56
C VAL A 212 24.03 -9.29 -8.49
N GLU A 213 24.51 -9.92 -9.57
CA GLU A 213 25.42 -9.27 -10.51
C GLU A 213 24.71 -8.19 -11.34
N LEU A 214 23.46 -8.43 -11.72
CA LEU A 214 22.63 -7.40 -12.37
C LEU A 214 22.37 -6.22 -11.43
N ARG A 215 22.12 -6.48 -10.13
CA ARG A 215 22.00 -5.43 -9.13
C ARG A 215 23.30 -4.64 -8.95
N LYS A 216 24.45 -5.31 -8.89
CA LYS A 216 25.76 -4.64 -8.83
C LYS A 216 25.99 -3.79 -10.08
N TYR A 217 25.70 -4.31 -11.27
CA TYR A 217 25.80 -3.58 -12.53
C TYR A 217 24.90 -2.34 -12.56
N ALA A 218 23.66 -2.45 -12.06
CA ALA A 218 22.77 -1.30 -11.87
C ALA A 218 23.23 -0.34 -10.75
N GLY A 219 24.27 -0.70 -9.97
CA GLY A 219 24.75 0.03 -8.79
C GLY A 219 23.78 0.03 -7.62
N ARG A 220 23.09 -1.11 -7.43
CA ARG A 220 22.04 -1.36 -6.45
C ARG A 220 22.34 -2.53 -5.52
N GLY A 221 23.58 -3.05 -5.53
CA GLY A 221 23.99 -4.17 -4.68
C GLY A 221 23.76 -3.93 -3.18
N THR A 222 23.77 -2.68 -2.73
CA THR A 222 23.58 -2.29 -1.31
C THR A 222 22.26 -1.58 -1.03
N SER A 223 21.39 -1.39 -2.03
CA SER A 223 20.13 -0.66 -1.84
C SER A 223 19.15 -1.44 -0.95
N GLN A 224 18.52 -0.72 -0.01
CA GLN A 224 17.56 -1.29 0.94
C GLN A 224 16.19 -1.46 0.27
N ILE A 225 15.89 -2.69 -0.15
CA ILE A 225 14.59 -3.07 -0.72
C ILE A 225 13.89 -4.01 0.26
N ILE A 226 12.68 -3.66 0.69
CA ILE A 226 11.78 -4.55 1.43
C ILE A 226 10.81 -5.14 0.41
N VAL A 227 10.76 -6.47 0.31
CA VAL A 227 9.78 -7.15 -0.55
C VAL A 227 8.47 -7.21 0.21
N ALA A 228 7.42 -6.61 -0.36
CA ALA A 228 6.08 -6.69 0.21
C ALA A 228 5.56 -8.14 0.13
N PRO A 229 4.87 -8.65 1.17
CA PRO A 229 4.28 -9.97 1.11
C PRO A 229 3.33 -10.08 -0.09
N THR A 230 3.44 -11.16 -0.85
CA THR A 230 2.55 -11.48 -1.97
C THR A 230 1.08 -11.60 -1.56
N GLN A 231 0.81 -11.75 -0.26
CA GLN A 231 -0.53 -11.85 0.36
C GLN A 231 -1.12 -10.51 0.83
N LEU A 232 -0.72 -9.37 0.25
CA LEU A 232 -1.53 -8.14 0.44
C LEU A 232 -2.92 -8.24 -0.23
N THR A 233 -3.15 -9.31 -1.00
CA THR A 233 -4.40 -9.76 -1.61
C THR A 233 -5.13 -10.77 -0.72
N SER A 234 -6.25 -10.33 -0.10
CA SER A 234 -7.29 -11.16 0.57
C SER A 234 -6.94 -11.72 1.96
N PRO A 235 -7.94 -11.78 2.87
CA PRO A 235 -8.95 -12.84 2.90
C PRO A 235 -10.18 -12.57 2.05
#